data_AF-A0A1D2M3K0-F1
#
_entry.id   AF-A0A1D2M3K0-F1
#
_cell.length_a   1.000
_cell.length_b   1.000
_cell.length_c   1.000
_cell.angle_alpha   90.00
_cell.angle_beta   90.00
_cell.angle_gamma   90.00
#
_symmetry.space_group_name_H-M   'P 1'
#
loop_
_entity.id
_entity.type
_entity.pdbx_description
1 polymer ?
#
loop_
_entity_poly.entity_id
_entity_poly.type
_entity_poly.pdbx_seq_one_letter_code
_entity_poly.pdbx_strand_id
1 'polypeptide(L)'
;MCSFTRKGLRVSTWFSALVFRGQRTRWFNTVKGTGKYVPCMGDSIADDSVIVPCGKTMQNQKFQSYKLDFNEYIAFDAKRVQVKYAVDLEIIL
;
A
#
# COMPACT_ATOMS: atom_id res chain seq x y z
N MET A 1 6.36 3.41 20.09
CA MET A 1 7.79 3.27 19.76
C MET A 1 8.00 1.78 19.56
N CYS A 2 8.09 1.29 18.32
CA CYS A 2 8.19 -0.15 18.05
C CYS A 2 9.52 -0.46 17.38
N SER A 3 10.30 -1.31 18.04
CA SER A 3 11.57 -1.87 17.58
C SER A 3 11.34 -3.26 16.98
N PHE A 4 11.99 -3.55 15.86
CA PHE A 4 11.87 -4.81 15.12
C PHE A 4 13.01 -5.77 15.47
N THR A 5 12.68 -7.02 15.81
CA THR A 5 13.66 -8.12 15.94
C THR A 5 13.15 -9.33 15.15
N ARG A 6 14.06 -9.97 14.39
CA ARG A 6 13.74 -10.93 13.32
C ARG A 6 13.89 -12.36 13.83
N LYS A 7 12.87 -13.23 13.76
CA LYS A 7 13.05 -14.71 13.79
C LYS A 7 11.75 -15.49 13.48
N GLY A 8 11.78 -16.27 12.38
CA GLY A 8 11.14 -17.58 12.31
C GLY A 8 9.81 -17.67 11.55
N LEU A 9 9.86 -18.24 10.34
CA LEU A 9 8.73 -18.50 9.43
C LEU A 9 7.52 -19.23 10.06
N ARG A 10 6.33 -18.66 9.87
CA ARG A 10 5.13 -19.39 9.39
C ARG A 10 4.20 -18.40 8.68
N VAL A 11 4.14 -18.50 7.35
CA VAL A 11 3.41 -17.56 6.50
C VAL A 11 1.99 -18.06 6.25
N SER A 12 0.98 -17.33 6.73
CA SER A 12 -0.39 -17.42 6.23
C SER A 12 -0.74 -16.13 5.50
N THR A 13 -0.64 -16.14 4.18
CA THR A 13 -0.91 -14.98 3.33
C THR A 13 -2.39 -14.94 2.95
N TRP A 14 -3.11 -13.91 3.39
CA TRP A 14 -4.44 -13.59 2.87
C TRP A 14 -4.27 -12.54 1.75
N PHE A 15 -4.25 -13.00 0.49
CA PHE A 15 -4.40 -12.11 -0.66
C PHE A 15 -5.87 -12.07 -1.05
N SER A 16 -6.57 -11.00 -0.69
CA SER A 16 -7.88 -10.72 -1.28
C SER A 16 -7.67 -9.98 -2.59
N ALA A 17 -7.57 -10.74 -3.69
CA ALA A 17 -7.55 -10.19 -5.04
C ALA A 17 -9.00 -10.06 -5.54
N LEU A 18 -9.59 -8.88 -5.39
CA LEU A 18 -10.87 -8.59 -6.03
C LEU A 18 -10.64 -8.32 -7.52
N VAL A 19 -10.97 -9.29 -8.37
CA VAL A 19 -10.92 -9.15 -9.84
C VAL A 19 -12.07 -8.24 -10.28
N PHE A 20 -11.80 -6.95 -10.48
CA PHE A 20 -12.74 -6.05 -11.15
C PHE A 20 -12.86 -6.47 -12.63
N ARG A 21 -14.01 -7.03 -13.02
CA ARG A 21 -14.43 -7.15 -14.43
C ARG A 21 -14.85 -5.79 -15.00
N GLY A 22 -14.01 -4.77 -14.80
CA GLY A 22 -14.19 -3.41 -15.32
C GLY A 22 -13.22 -3.15 -16.46
N GLN A 23 -13.74 -2.62 -17.56
CA GLN A 23 -13.05 -2.12 -18.77
C GLN A 23 -11.56 -1.79 -18.55
N ARG A 24 -10.66 -2.42 -19.32
CA ARG A 24 -9.23 -2.05 -19.36
C ARG A 24 -9.14 -0.54 -19.58
N THR A 25 -8.60 0.19 -18.62
CA THR A 25 -8.15 1.57 -18.84
C THR A 25 -7.08 1.50 -19.92
N ARG A 26 -7.41 1.87 -21.16
CA ARG A 26 -6.55 1.66 -22.36
C ARG A 26 -5.12 2.21 -22.24
N TRP A 27 -4.84 3.06 -21.25
CA TRP A 27 -3.59 3.81 -21.11
C TRP A 27 -2.96 3.77 -19.71
N PHE A 28 -3.63 3.22 -18.70
CA PHE A 28 -3.11 3.20 -17.34
C PHE A 28 -2.73 1.78 -16.92
N ASN A 29 -1.59 1.67 -16.24
CA ASN A 29 -1.03 0.39 -15.82
C ASN A 29 -1.49 -0.06 -14.43
N THR A 30 -2.10 0.85 -13.67
CA THR A 30 -2.59 0.64 -12.30
C THR A 30 -3.83 1.49 -12.07
N VAL A 31 -4.57 1.16 -11.00
CA VAL A 31 -5.64 2.00 -10.45
C VAL A 31 -5.30 2.34 -9.01
N LYS A 32 -5.65 3.56 -8.60
CA LYS A 32 -5.57 4.03 -7.23
C LYS A 32 -6.96 4.38 -6.72
N GLY A 33 -7.45 3.61 -5.75
CA GLY A 33 -8.54 4.05 -4.89
C GLY A 33 -8.04 5.16 -3.98
N THR A 34 -8.63 6.35 -4.05
CA THR A 34 -8.18 7.49 -3.22
C THR A 34 -8.96 7.52 -1.92
N GLY A 35 -8.25 7.45 -0.79
CA GLY A 35 -8.80 7.47 0.55
C GLY A 35 -8.81 8.86 1.21
N LYS A 36 -9.58 8.95 2.29
CA LYS A 36 -9.69 10.12 3.16
C LYS A 36 -8.37 10.47 3.85
N TYR A 37 -7.53 9.48 4.12
CA TYR A 37 -6.27 9.63 4.81
C TYR A 37 -5.10 9.19 3.93
N VAL A 38 -4.04 9.99 3.88
CA VAL A 38 -2.86 9.78 3.04
C VAL A 38 -1.58 10.09 3.82
N PRO A 39 -0.45 9.44 3.49
CA PRO A 39 0.83 9.76 4.11
C PRO A 39 1.32 11.14 3.65
N CYS A 40 2.01 11.85 4.54
CA CYS A 40 2.78 13.05 4.18
C CYS A 40 3.90 12.68 3.21
N MET A 41 3.79 13.14 1.95
CA MET A 41 4.78 12.81 0.92
C MET A 41 6.14 13.47 1.18
N GLY A 42 6.17 14.61 1.89
CA GLY A 42 7.42 15.28 2.29
C GLY A 42 8.27 14.47 3.27
N ASP A 43 7.65 13.53 3.98
CA ASP A 43 8.30 12.63 4.94
C ASP A 43 8.56 11.22 4.35
N SER A 44 8.42 11.06 3.02
CA SER A 44 8.70 9.80 2.35
C SER A 44 10.20 9.60 2.21
N ILE A 45 10.65 8.36 2.38
CA ILE A 45 12.05 7.97 2.24
C ILE A 45 12.26 7.28 0.89
N ALA A 46 13.39 7.54 0.25
CA ALA A 46 13.85 6.76 -0.89
C ALA A 46 14.69 5.58 -0.38
N ASP A 47 14.35 4.36 -0.83
CA ASP A 47 15.06 3.12 -0.54
C ASP A 47 15.42 2.43 -1.86
N ASP A 48 16.70 2.42 -2.21
CA ASP A 48 17.18 2.13 -3.58
C ASP A 48 16.42 2.95 -4.65
N SER A 49 15.68 2.26 -5.52
CA SER A 49 14.85 2.81 -6.59
C SER A 49 13.36 2.86 -6.24
N VAL A 50 12.98 2.67 -4.96
CA VAL A 50 11.58 2.73 -4.52
C VAL A 50 11.35 3.85 -3.52
N ILE A 51 10.12 4.39 -3.52
CA ILE A 51 9.68 5.38 -2.54
C ILE A 51 8.88 4.65 -1.47
N VAL A 52 9.27 4.82 -0.21
CA VAL A 52 8.56 4.30 0.96
C VAL A 52 7.73 5.44 1.55
N PRO A 53 6.38 5.39 1.43
CA PRO A 53 5.50 6.45 1.92
C PRO A 53 5.27 6.31 3.43
N CYS A 54 6.32 6.48 4.22
CA CYS A 54 6.33 6.33 5.69
C CYS A 54 5.99 7.61 6.47
N GLY A 55 5.53 8.64 5.78
CA GLY A 55 5.12 9.89 6.41
C GLY A 55 3.91 9.73 7.32
N LYS A 56 3.72 10.71 8.22
CA LYS A 56 2.54 10.74 9.11
C LYS A 56 1.26 10.72 8.29
N THR A 57 0.27 10.00 8.77
CA THR A 57 -1.09 9.98 8.19
C THR A 57 -1.75 11.34 8.36
N MET A 58 -2.23 11.93 7.27
CA MET A 58 -2.91 13.23 7.23
C MET A 58 -4.24 13.13 6.49
N GLN A 59 -5.14 14.09 6.74
CA GLN A 59 -6.39 14.19 5.99
C GLN A 59 -6.13 14.66 4.55
N ASN A 60 -6.69 13.93 3.60
CA ASN A 60 -6.66 14.25 2.19
C ASN A 60 -7.68 15.34 1.88
N GLN A 61 -7.20 16.45 1.33
CA GLN A 61 -8.04 17.61 1.00
C GLN A 61 -8.50 17.62 -0.47
N LYS A 62 -8.17 16.58 -1.25
CA LYS A 62 -8.45 16.54 -2.69
C LYS A 62 -9.94 16.50 -3.03
N PHE A 63 -10.75 15.81 -2.24
CA PHE A 63 -12.17 15.61 -2.47
C PHE A 63 -12.99 15.98 -1.22
N GLN A 64 -14.22 16.41 -1.43
CA GLN A 64 -15.14 16.80 -0.34
C GLN A 64 -15.60 15.60 0.49
N SER A 65 -15.71 14.41 -0.12
CA SER A 65 -16.10 13.18 0.56
C SER A 65 -15.34 11.98 0.00
N TYR A 66 -15.25 10.92 0.81
CA TYR A 66 -14.52 9.70 0.49
C TYR A 66 -15.35 8.49 0.87
N LYS A 67 -15.18 7.40 0.11
CA LYS A 67 -15.75 6.08 0.44
C LYS A 67 -14.72 5.14 1.07
N LEU A 68 -13.43 5.43 0.90
CA LEU A 68 -12.32 4.69 1.46
C LEU A 68 -11.65 5.54 2.54
N ASP A 69 -11.25 4.91 3.65
CA ASP A 69 -10.46 5.58 4.67
C ASP A 69 -9.01 5.79 4.21
N PHE A 70 -8.41 4.78 3.56
CA PHE A 70 -7.01 4.84 3.09
C PHE A 70 -6.91 4.59 1.58
N ASN A 71 -5.76 4.94 1.01
CA ASN A 71 -5.50 4.66 -0.40
C ASN A 71 -5.30 3.15 -0.63
N GLU A 72 -5.81 2.66 -1.75
CA GLU A 72 -5.58 1.30 -2.24
C GLU A 72 -4.99 1.36 -3.64
N TYR A 73 -4.05 0.48 -3.95
CA TYR A 73 -3.39 0.42 -5.25
C TYR A 73 -3.54 -0.97 -5.84
N ILE A 74 -4.03 -1.03 -7.09
CA ILE A 74 -4.25 -2.28 -7.81
C ILE A 74 -3.41 -2.24 -9.08
N ALA A 75 -2.54 -3.24 -9.24
CA ALA A 75 -1.82 -3.51 -10.47
C ALA A 75 -2.50 -4.64 -11.24
N PHE A 76 -2.62 -4.50 -12.57
CA PHE A 76 -3.28 -5.50 -13.41
C PHE A 76 -2.35 -6.61 -13.90
N ASP A 77 -1.04 -6.42 -13.80
CA ASP A 77 -0.02 -7.37 -14.25
C ASP A 77 0.93 -7.69 -13.09
N ALA A 78 0.99 -8.97 -12.72
CA ALA A 78 1.85 -9.46 -11.65
C ALA A 78 3.34 -9.21 -11.93
N LYS A 79 3.76 -9.13 -13.20
CA LYS A 79 5.15 -8.83 -13.59
C LYS A 79 5.63 -7.46 -13.12
N ARG A 80 4.71 -6.57 -12.72
CA ARG A 80 5.00 -5.23 -12.20
C ARG A 80 5.19 -5.20 -10.69
N VAL A 81 4.94 -6.31 -10.00
CA VAL A 81 5.09 -6.43 -8.55
C VAL A 81 6.34 -7.26 -8.26
N GLN A 82 7.26 -6.66 -7.51
CA GLN A 82 8.44 -7.34 -6.98
C GLN A 82 8.38 -7.31 -5.45
N VAL A 83 8.42 -8.48 -4.83
CA VAL A 83 8.48 -8.59 -3.37
C VAL A 83 9.91 -8.27 -2.92
N LYS A 84 10.09 -7.20 -2.12
CA LYS A 84 11.39 -6.81 -1.55
C LYS A 84 11.61 -7.35 -0.13
N TYR A 85 10.59 -7.25 0.72
CA TYR A 85 10.72 -7.55 2.14
C TYR A 85 9.59 -8.47 2.60
N ALA A 86 9.91 -9.40 3.50
CA ALA A 86 8.95 -10.10 4.33
C ALA A 86 9.12 -9.60 5.75
N VAL A 87 8.07 -9.02 6.33
CA VAL A 87 8.07 -8.46 7.68
C VAL A 87 7.39 -9.45 8.60
N ASP A 88 8.09 -9.81 9.67
CA ASP A 88 7.56 -10.60 10.77
C ASP A 88 7.08 -9.63 11.85
N LEU A 89 5.82 -9.76 12.26
CA LEU A 89 5.14 -8.83 13.16
C LEU A 89 4.58 -9.60 14.35
N GLU A 90 5.01 -9.20 15.55
CA GLU A 90 4.36 -9.61 16.78
C GLU A 90 3.29 -8.58 17.15
N ILE A 91 2.02 -9.02 17.17
CA ILE A 91 0.90 -8.17 17.56
C ILE A 91 0.70 -8.36 19.06
N ILE A 92 1.10 -7.36 19.83
CA ILE A 92 0.80 -7.28 21.27
C ILE A 92 -0.50 -6.49 21.40
N LEU A 93 -1.56 -7.18 21.82
CA LEU A 93 -2.89 -6.61 22.03
C LEU A 93 -3.04 -6.04 23.45
#